data_AF-A0A1F8ASU3-F1
#
_entry.id   AF-A0A1F8ASU3-F1
#
_cell.length_a   1.000
_cell.length_b   1.000
_cell.length_c   1.000
_cell.angle_alpha   90.00
_cell.angle_beta   90.00
_cell.angle_gamma   90.00
#
_symmetry.space_group_name_H-M   'P 1'
#
loop_
_entity.id
_entity.type
_entity.pdbx_description
1 polymer ?
#
loop_
_entity_poly.entity_id
_entity_poly.type
_entity_poly.pdbx_seq_one_letter_code
_entity_poly.pdbx_strand_id
1 'polypeptide(L)' 'MKKVSNSKSNLEERTAKFGENIIDLVRKIKLTSVNKRIIEQVVGSGGSTGANYCEATEAESRQDFIHKIV' A
#
# COMPACT_ATOMS: atom_id res chain seq x y z
N MET A 1 8.26 14.70 -21.92
CA MET A 1 8.73 13.54 -22.72
C MET A 1 8.21 12.27 -22.08
N LYS A 2 7.34 11.52 -22.76
CA LYS A 2 6.89 10.20 -22.32
C LYS A 2 8.05 9.21 -22.48
N LYS A 3 8.49 8.59 -21.39
CA LYS A 3 9.27 7.36 -21.42
C LYS A 3 8.44 6.27 -20.73
N VAL A 4 7.89 5.36 -21.52
CA VAL A 4 7.41 4.07 -21.03
C VAL A 4 8.21 3.01 -21.78
N SER A 5 9.06 2.31 -21.05
CA SER A 5 9.31 0.87 -21.16
C SER A 5 10.50 0.49 -20.29
N ASN A 6 10.23 0.26 -19.00
CA ASN A 6 10.83 -0.88 -18.35
C ASN A 6 9.67 -1.67 -17.74
N SER A 7 9.41 -2.86 -18.27
CA SER A 7 8.35 -3.76 -17.78
C SER A 7 8.60 -4.29 -16.36
N LYS A 8 9.71 -3.86 -15.72
CA LYS A 8 9.93 -3.92 -14.28
C LYS A 8 9.09 -2.86 -13.57
N SER A 9 7.87 -3.28 -13.24
CA SER A 9 6.91 -2.67 -12.33
C SER A 9 7.46 -1.59 -11.38
N ASN A 10 6.97 -0.36 -11.50
CA ASN A 10 7.12 0.64 -10.44
C ASN A 10 6.23 0.19 -9.26
N LEU A 11 6.82 -0.48 -8.28
CA LEU A 11 6.09 -0.99 -7.11
C LEU A 11 5.63 0.14 -6.20
N GLU A 12 6.42 1.19 -6.04
CA GLU A 12 6.09 2.40 -5.28
C GLU A 12 4.76 3.03 -5.75
N GLU A 13 4.65 3.26 -7.05
CA GLU A 13 3.43 3.80 -7.69
C GLU A 13 2.24 2.85 -7.51
N ARG A 14 2.47 1.54 -7.55
CA ARG A 14 1.41 0.54 -7.39
C ARG A 14 0.93 0.47 -5.95
N THR A 15 1.82 0.55 -4.96
CA THR A 15 1.46 0.55 -3.54
C THR A 15 0.76 1.85 -3.14
N ALA A 16 1.18 2.99 -3.70
CA ALA A 16 0.49 4.27 -3.52
C ALA A 16 -0.94 4.22 -4.08
N LYS A 17 -1.10 3.82 -5.34
CA LYS A 17 -2.42 3.64 -5.98
C LYS A 17 -3.30 2.63 -5.25
N PHE A 18 -2.73 1.57 -4.70
CA PHE A 18 -3.48 0.61 -3.91
C PHE A 18 -4.06 1.27 -2.65
N GLY A 19 -3.27 2.04 -1.91
CA GLY A 19 -3.74 2.82 -0.76
C GLY A 19 -4.83 3.83 -1.12
N GLU A 20 -4.65 4.58 -2.22
CA GLU A 20 -5.67 5.51 -2.74
C GLU A 20 -6.98 4.79 -3.06
N ASN A 21 -6.92 3.66 -3.77
CA ASN A 21 -8.09 2.86 -4.11
C ASN A 21 -8.82 2.32 -2.87
N ILE A 22 -8.07 1.93 -1.82
CA ILE A 22 -8.66 1.51 -0.54
C ILE A 22 -9.41 2.68 0.11
N ILE A 23 -8.81 3.88 0.14
CA ILE A 23 -9.46 5.08 0.68
C ILE A 23 -10.75 5.39 -0.11
N ASP A 24 -10.67 5.38 -1.44
CA ASP A 24 -11.82 5.64 -2.31
C ASP A 24 -12.92 4.59 -2.17
N LEU A 25 -12.56 3.32 -1.91
CA LEU A 25 -13.49 2.25 -1.61
C LEU A 25 -14.22 2.52 -0.29
N VAL A 26 -13.48 2.73 0.81
CA VAL A 26 -14.10 2.86 2.13
C VAL A 26 -14.94 4.13 2.28
N ARG A 27 -14.63 5.20 1.55
CA ARG A 27 -15.43 6.44 1.51
C ARG A 27 -16.85 6.22 0.97
N LYS A 28 -17.09 5.15 0.21
CA LYS A 28 -18.41 4.78 -0.33
C LYS A 28 -19.22 3.93 0.65
N ILE A 29 -18.61 3.43 1.73
CA ILE A 29 -19.26 2.56 2.70
C ILE A 29 -19.98 3.42 3.75
N LYS A 30 -21.26 3.13 3.98
CA LYS A 30 -22.02 3.77 5.07
C LYS A 30 -21.38 3.45 6.42
N LEU A 31 -21.09 4.48 7.19
CA LEU A 31 -20.58 4.32 8.55
C LEU A 31 -21.67 3.72 9.45
N THR A 32 -21.39 2.54 10.00
CA THR A 32 -22.22 1.83 10.98
C THR A 32 -21.32 1.29 12.09
N SER A 33 -21.89 0.82 13.20
CA SER A 33 -21.11 0.20 14.28
C SER A 33 -20.28 -1.00 13.80
N VAL A 34 -20.82 -1.80 12.87
CA VAL A 34 -20.13 -2.94 12.25
C VAL A 34 -19.04 -2.46 11.30
N ASN A 35 -19.37 -1.53 10.40
CA ASN A 35 -18.45 -1.10 9.35
C ASN A 35 -17.30 -0.25 9.89
N LYS A 36 -17.50 0.51 10.97
CA LYS A 36 -16.46 1.40 11.52
C LYS A 36 -15.16 0.64 11.80
N ARG A 37 -15.26 -0.50 12.48
CA ARG A 37 -14.07 -1.29 12.83
C ARG A 37 -13.37 -1.87 11.60
N ILE A 38 -14.15 -2.35 10.63
CA ILE A 38 -13.63 -2.93 9.40
C ILE A 38 -12.95 -1.85 8.54
N ILE A 39 -13.54 -0.67 8.42
CA ILE A 39 -12.96 0.46 7.69
C ILE A 39 -11.59 0.83 8.25
N GLU A 40 -11.47 1.00 9.57
CA GLU A 40 -10.19 1.32 10.22
C GLU A 40 -9.13 0.23 9.97
N GLN A 41 -9.52 -1.04 10.06
CA GLN A 41 -8.61 -2.17 9.81
C GLN A 41 -8.14 -2.22 8.36
N VAL A 42 -9.05 -2.04 7.40
CA VAL A 42 -8.74 -2.10 5.96
C VAL A 42 -7.90 -0.90 5.52
N VAL A 43 -8.19 0.30 6.01
CA VAL A 43 -7.35 1.48 5.73
C VAL A 43 -5.95 1.30 6.31
N GLY A 44 -5.85 0.81 7.55
CA GLY A 44 -4.56 0.54 8.19
C GLY A 44 -3.73 -0.50 7.43
N SER A 45 -4.30 -1.66 7.12
CA SER A 45 -3.59 -2.73 6.40
C SER A 45 -3.33 -2.40 4.93
N GLY A 46 -4.23 -1.68 4.27
CA GLY A 46 -4.04 -1.23 2.89
C GLY A 46 -2.93 -0.19 2.76
N GLY A 47 -2.86 0.75 3.71
CA GLY A 47 -1.80 1.76 3.76
C GLY A 47 -0.44 1.19 4.15
N SER A 48 -0.41 0.18 5.04
CA SER A 48 0.86 -0.43 5.50
C SER A 48 1.65 -1.08 4.37
N THR A 49 1.01 -1.56 3.29
CA THR A 49 1.72 -2.11 2.13
C THR A 49 2.69 -1.10 1.51
N GLY A 50 2.30 0.18 1.39
CA GLY A 50 3.18 1.22 0.89
C GLY A 50 4.29 1.57 1.88
N ALA A 51 3.95 1.66 3.18
CA ALA A 51 4.93 1.93 4.22
C ALA A 51 6.02 0.84 4.32
N ASN A 52 5.60 -0.43 4.32
CA ASN A 52 6.48 -1.60 4.31
C ASN A 52 7.41 -1.61 3.08
N TYR A 53 6.88 -1.27 1.90
CA TYR A 53 7.69 -1.14 0.70
C TYR A 53 8.75 -0.04 0.85
N CYS A 54 8.37 1.16 1.33
CA CYS A 54 9.32 2.23 1.58
C CYS A 54 10.42 1.80 2.55
N GLU A 55 10.06 1.15 3.66
CA GLU A 55 11.03 0.64 4.64
C GLU A 55 11.96 -0.42 4.02
N ALA A 56 11.42 -1.32 3.18
CA ALA A 56 12.21 -2.31 2.46
C ALA A 56 13.20 -1.66 1.48
N THR A 57 12.85 -0.54 0.83
CA THR A 57 13.79 0.17 -0.05
C THR A 57 15.00 0.77 0.68
N GLU A 58 14.90 0.96 1.99
CA GLU A 58 15.96 1.42 2.87
C GLU A 58 16.67 0.27 3.61
N ALA A 59 16.47 -0.98 3.18
CA ALA A 59 17.02 -2.14 3.86
C ALA A 59 18.56 -2.21 3.84
N GLU A 60 19.15 -2.58 4.97
CA GLU A 60 20.61 -2.67 5.14
C GLU A 60 21.18 -3.99 4.60
N SER A 61 20.32 -4.98 4.37
CA SER A 61 20.71 -6.29 3.83
C SER A 61 19.58 -6.92 3.02
N ARG A 62 19.91 -7.96 2.25
CA ARG A 62 18.90 -8.72 1.51
C ARG A 62 17.89 -9.41 2.45
N GLN A 63 18.33 -9.87 3.61
CA GLN A 63 17.49 -10.53 4.60
C GLN A 63 16.52 -9.52 5.24
N ASP A 64 17.00 -8.31 5.52
CA ASP A 64 16.20 -7.21 6.02
C ASP A 64 15.14 -6.76 4.98
N PHE A 65 15.53 -6.66 3.70
CA PHE A 65 14.59 -6.38 2.61
C PHE A 65 13.44 -7.40 2.56
N ILE A 66 13.76 -8.70 2.64
CA ILE A 66 12.78 -9.78 2.59
C ILE A 66 11.85 -9.75 3.82
N HIS A 67 12.37 -9.35 4.98
CA HIS A 67 11.57 -9.22 6.19
C HIS A 67 10.56 -8.06 6.11
N LYS A 68 10.97 -6.94 5.49
CA LYS A 68 10.17 -5.71 5.37
C LYS A 68 9.17 -5.73 4.21
N ILE A 69 9.38 -6.54 3.18
CA ILE A 69 8.47 -6.67 2.03
C ILE A 69 7.27 -7.60 2.32
N VAL A 70 6.39 -7.16 3.23
CA VAL A 70 5.20 -7.87 3.74
C VAL A 70 3.87 -7.30 3.27
#